data_AF-A0A7G8WPG7-F1
#
_entry.id   AF-A0A7G8WPG7-F1
#
_cell.length_a   1.000
_cell.length_b   1.000
_cell.length_c   1.000
_cell.angle_alpha   90.00
_cell.angle_beta   90.00
_cell.angle_gamma   90.00
#
_symmetry.space_group_name_H-M   'P 1'
#
loop_
_entity.id
_entity.type
_entity.pdbx_description
1 polymer ?
#
loop_
_entity_poly.entity_id
_entity_poly.type
_entity_poly.pdbx_seq_one_letter_code
_entity_poly.pdbx_strand_id
1 'polypeptide(L)'
;MTTTSHVSVPQQTAQTAPAARSASLWATVRDVYRERRAARAYFQRIERELATYTTPSDLAELDAMIERSDIGADTVYTKMIERIRLRAA
;
A
#
# COMPACT_ATOMS: atom_id res chain seq x y z
N MET A 1 -49.62 -44.69 23.52
CA MET A 1 -48.24 -44.29 23.85
C MET A 1 -47.52 -43.96 22.55
N THR A 2 -47.40 -42.66 22.26
CA THR A 2 -46.19 -41.91 21.80
C THR A 2 -44.98 -42.72 21.28
N THR A 3 -44.28 -42.41 20.18
CA THR A 3 -44.29 -41.29 19.22
C THR A 3 -43.41 -41.70 18.03
N THR A 4 -43.81 -41.42 16.78
CA THR A 4 -42.98 -41.60 15.57
C THR A 4 -41.95 -40.48 15.49
N SER A 5 -40.66 -40.83 15.63
CA SER A 5 -39.53 -39.89 15.51
C SER A 5 -39.17 -39.64 14.05
N HIS A 6 -39.60 -38.49 13.51
CA HIS A 6 -39.05 -37.97 12.26
C HIS A 6 -37.77 -37.20 12.55
N VAL A 7 -36.62 -37.72 12.11
CA VAL A 7 -35.35 -36.99 12.10
C VAL A 7 -35.42 -35.95 10.99
N SER A 8 -35.75 -34.71 11.37
CA SER A 8 -35.55 -33.54 10.52
C SER A 8 -34.06 -33.22 10.49
N VAL A 9 -33.39 -33.56 9.39
CA VAL A 9 -32.10 -32.96 9.04
C VAL A 9 -32.40 -31.52 8.63
N PRO A 10 -31.96 -30.48 9.37
CA PRO A 10 -31.99 -29.14 8.82
C PRO A 10 -30.99 -29.10 7.67
N GLN A 11 -31.54 -29.02 6.46
CA GLN A 11 -30.82 -28.76 5.23
C GLN A 11 -30.12 -27.40 5.38
N GLN A 12 -28.88 -27.44 5.86
CA GLN A 12 -28.07 -26.27 6.13
C GLN A 12 -27.86 -25.55 4.78
N THR A 13 -28.32 -24.31 4.75
CA THR A 13 -28.41 -23.41 3.60
C THR A 13 -27.04 -23.17 2.95
N ALA A 14 -26.63 -24.04 2.03
CA ALA A 14 -25.52 -23.78 1.12
C ALA A 14 -25.99 -22.94 -0.08
N GLN A 15 -26.64 -21.80 0.16
CA GLN A 15 -27.12 -20.89 -0.90
C GLN A 15 -26.90 -19.41 -0.54
N THR A 16 -25.70 -19.07 -0.08
CA THR A 16 -25.20 -17.68 -0.04
C THR A 16 -23.84 -17.62 -0.73
N ALA A 17 -23.75 -18.11 -1.97
CA ALA A 17 -22.47 -18.56 -2.53
C ALA A 17 -21.80 -17.68 -3.63
N PRO A 18 -22.48 -16.84 -4.43
CA PRO A 18 -21.76 -16.01 -5.42
C PRO A 18 -21.66 -14.52 -5.05
N ALA A 19 -22.75 -13.90 -4.58
CA ALA A 19 -22.81 -12.45 -4.35
C ALA A 19 -21.92 -11.97 -3.19
N ALA A 20 -21.82 -12.75 -2.10
CA ALA A 20 -20.95 -12.42 -0.98
C ALA A 20 -19.46 -12.56 -1.34
N ARG A 21 -19.11 -13.53 -2.20
CA ARG A 21 -17.73 -13.73 -2.67
C ARG A 21 -17.31 -12.62 -3.63
N SER A 22 -18.17 -12.24 -4.57
CA SER A 22 -17.88 -11.14 -5.48
C SER A 22 -17.76 -9.80 -4.75
N ALA A 23 -18.61 -9.53 -3.76
CA ALA A 23 -18.49 -8.34 -2.90
C ALA A 23 -17.16 -8.29 -2.13
N SER A 24 -16.70 -9.43 -1.60
CA SER A 24 -15.40 -9.55 -0.93
C SER A 24 -14.22 -9.29 -1.89
N LEU A 25 -14.25 -9.87 -3.10
CA LEU A 25 -13.24 -9.62 -4.12
C LEU A 25 -13.17 -8.14 -4.52
N TRP A 26 -14.33 -7.48 -4.68
CA TRP A 26 -14.39 -6.05 -4.97
C TRP A 26 -13.88 -5.18 -3.81
N ALA A 27 -14.09 -5.60 -2.56
CA ALA A 27 -13.49 -4.95 -1.41
C ALA A 27 -11.96 -5.07 -1.46
N THR A 28 -11.41 -6.27 -1.69
CA THR A 28 -9.96 -6.49 -1.83
C THR A 28 -9.37 -5.64 -2.96
N VAL A 29 -10.00 -5.61 -4.14
CA VAL A 29 -9.51 -4.79 -5.27
C VAL A 29 -9.53 -3.30 -4.93
N ARG A 30 -10.58 -2.83 -4.24
CA ARG A 30 -10.68 -1.43 -3.79
C ARG A 30 -9.59 -1.10 -2.78
N ASP A 31 -9.30 -2.00 -1.85
CA ASP A 31 -8.29 -1.79 -0.82
C ASP A 31 -6.89 -1.74 -1.44
N VAL A 32 -6.56 -2.67 -2.33
CA VAL A 32 -5.30 -2.64 -3.10
C VAL A 32 -5.16 -1.33 -3.90
N TYR A 33 -6.25 -0.85 -4.50
CA TYR A 33 -6.22 0.42 -5.23
C TYR A 33 -6.01 1.62 -4.28
N ARG A 34 -6.66 1.61 -3.11
CA ARG A 34 -6.49 2.64 -2.07
C ARG A 34 -5.07 2.67 -1.54
N GLU A 35 -4.49 1.51 -1.23
CA GLU A 35 -3.10 1.36 -0.81
C GLU A 35 -2.15 1.90 -1.89
N ARG A 36 -2.35 1.53 -3.15
CA ARG A 36 -1.56 2.06 -4.28
C ARG A 36 -1.70 3.58 -4.41
N ARG A 37 -2.90 4.13 -4.21
CA ARG A 37 -3.12 5.58 -4.27
C ARG A 37 -2.45 6.29 -3.09
N ALA A 38 -2.53 5.72 -1.89
CA ALA A 38 -1.87 6.23 -0.70
C ALA A 38 -0.34 6.21 -0.87
N ALA A 39 0.21 5.12 -1.38
CA ALA A 39 1.63 5.01 -1.72
C ALA A 39 2.05 6.08 -2.74
N ARG A 40 1.29 6.28 -3.82
CA ARG A 40 1.57 7.36 -4.79
C ARG A 40 1.54 8.75 -4.16
N ALA A 41 0.55 9.03 -3.31
CA ALA A 41 0.43 10.32 -2.64
C ALA A 41 1.61 10.55 -1.66
N TYR A 42 2.03 9.49 -0.96
CA TYR A 42 3.19 9.49 -0.08
C TYR A 42 4.47 9.77 -0.88
N PHE A 43 4.72 9.05 -1.98
CA PHE A 43 5.86 9.32 -2.85
C PHE A 43 5.84 10.74 -3.40
N GLN A 44 4.70 11.24 -3.90
CA GLN A 44 4.59 12.63 -4.37
C GLN A 44 4.90 13.65 -3.27
N ARG A 45 4.54 13.36 -2.02
CA ARG A 45 4.89 14.22 -0.89
C ARG A 45 6.40 14.25 -0.67
N ILE A 46 7.04 13.08 -0.60
CA ILE A 46 8.49 13.02 -0.41
C ILE A 46 9.23 13.63 -1.60
N GLU A 47 8.75 13.44 -2.83
CA GLU A 47 9.32 14.12 -4.00
C GLU A 47 9.28 15.64 -3.88
N ARG A 48 8.17 16.19 -3.36
CA ARG A 48 8.05 17.64 -3.12
C ARG A 48 8.98 18.11 -2.00
N GLU A 49 9.09 17.34 -0.92
CA GLU A 49 10.00 17.64 0.18
C GLU A 49 11.45 17.56 -0.28
N LEU A 50 11.83 16.55 -1.06
CA LEU A 50 13.19 16.46 -1.62
C LEU A 50 13.48 17.56 -2.65
N ALA A 51 12.46 18.05 -3.37
CA ALA A 51 12.63 19.14 -4.32
C ALA A 51 13.00 20.49 -3.67
N THR A 52 12.91 20.63 -2.34
CA THR A 52 13.38 21.85 -1.65
C THR A 52 14.89 21.89 -1.47
N TYR A 53 15.57 20.73 -1.53
CA TYR A 53 17.03 20.63 -1.44
C TYR A 53 17.64 21.02 -2.78
N THR A 54 17.94 22.30 -2.97
CA THR A 54 18.34 22.87 -4.26
C THR A 54 19.75 23.43 -4.26
N THR A 55 20.31 23.71 -3.08
CA THR A 55 21.69 24.22 -2.97
C THR A 55 22.68 23.08 -2.72
N PRO A 56 23.97 23.28 -3.01
CA PRO A 56 25.00 22.28 -2.72
C PRO A 56 25.09 21.92 -1.22
N SER A 57 24.84 22.88 -0.32
CA SER A 57 24.80 22.62 1.13
C SER A 57 23.60 21.76 1.53
N ASP A 58 22.44 21.99 0.91
CA ASP A 58 21.24 21.19 1.18
C ASP A 58 21.46 19.73 0.74
N LEU A 59 22.12 19.52 -0.41
CA LEU A 59 22.45 18.18 -0.90
C LEU A 59 23.43 17.46 0.03
N ALA A 60 24.42 18.17 0.58
CA ALA A 60 25.35 17.59 1.56
C ALA A 60 24.63 17.17 2.85
N GLU A 61 23.66 17.95 3.31
CA GLU A 61 22.83 17.59 4.47
C GLU A 61 21.95 16.37 4.16
N LEU A 62 21.33 16.34 2.98
CA LEU A 62 20.53 15.20 2.51
C LEU A 62 21.38 13.92 2.44
N ASP A 63 22.60 14.00 1.92
CA ASP A 63 23.53 12.87 1.86
C ASP A 63 23.90 12.36 3.26
N ALA A 64 24.17 13.27 4.20
CA ALA A 64 24.45 12.91 5.58
C ALA A 64 23.23 12.30 6.29
N MET A 65 22.01 12.74 5.97
CA MET A 65 20.78 12.12 6.47
C MET A 65 20.58 10.72 5.90
N ILE A 66 20.85 10.53 4.60
CA ILE A 66 20.76 9.24 3.93
C ILE A 66 21.78 8.28 4.53
N GLU A 67 23.04 8.68 4.73
CA GLU A 67 24.10 7.84 5.30
C GLU A 67 23.78 7.36 6.72
N ARG A 68 23.12 8.19 7.53
CA ARG A 68 22.66 7.82 8.88
C ARG A 68 21.45 6.88 8.86
N SER A 69 20.78 6.75 7.73
CA SER A 69 19.57 5.94 7.56
C SER A 69 19.85 4.72 6.69
N ASP A 70 19.15 3.62 6.90
CA ASP A 70 19.27 2.45 6.00
C ASP A 70 18.50 2.64 4.66
N ILE A 71 18.10 3.89 4.35
CA ILE A 71 17.27 4.24 3.19
C ILE A 71 18.07 4.12 1.89
N GLY A 72 19.39 4.25 1.94
CA GLY A 72 20.27 4.14 0.77
C GLY A 72 20.18 2.79 0.05
N ALA A 73 19.76 1.73 0.74
CA ALA A 73 19.59 0.39 0.19
C ALA A 73 18.22 0.17 -0.50
N ASP A 74 17.23 1.03 -0.26
CA ASP A 74 15.90 0.89 -0.88
C ASP A 74 15.87 1.52 -2.29
N THR A 75 15.84 0.64 -3.29
CA THR A 75 15.84 0.97 -4.72
C THR A 75 14.78 1.99 -5.15
N VAL A 76 13.66 2.11 -4.43
CA VAL A 76 12.62 3.08 -4.76
C VAL A 76 13.07 4.49 -4.37
N TYR A 77 13.61 4.66 -3.16
CA TYR A 77 14.10 5.95 -2.68
C TYR A 77 15.39 6.35 -3.40
N THR A 78 16.29 5.41 -3.70
CA THR A 78 17.51 5.67 -4.47
C THR A 78 17.20 6.36 -5.79
N LYS A 79 16.25 5.83 -6.59
CA LYS A 79 15.87 6.42 -7.88
C LYS A 79 15.28 7.83 -7.74
N MET A 80 14.56 8.08 -6.64
CA MET A 80 13.94 9.36 -6.37
C MET A 80 14.98 10.41 -6.00
N ILE A 81 15.94 10.06 -5.14
CA ILE A 81 17.06 10.90 -4.72
C ILE A 81 17.95 11.25 -5.92
N GLU A 82 18.31 10.26 -6.76
CA GLU A 82 19.08 10.49 -7.99
C GLU A 82 18.41 11.50 -8.92
N ARG A 83 17.09 11.40 -9.08
CA ARG A 83 16.34 12.35 -9.94
C ARG A 83 16.38 13.78 -9.40
N ILE A 84 16.48 13.96 -8.09
CA ILE A 84 16.59 15.29 -7.46
C ILE A 84 18.01 15.84 -7.62
N ARG A 85 19.04 15.01 -7.41
CA ARG A 85 20.44 15.37 -7.67
C ARG A 85 20.64 15.85 -9.11
N LEU A 86 20.07 15.14 -10.09
CA LEU A 86 20.10 15.52 -11.51
C LEU A 86 19.37 16.83 -11.83
N ARG A 87 18.47 17.32 -10.97
CA ARG A 87 17.77 18.61 -11.15
C ARG A 87 18.50 19.78 -10.52
N ALA A 88 19.32 19.51 -9.51
CA ALA A 88 20.06 20.53 -8.75
C ALA A 88 21.47 20.79 -9.31
N ALA A 89 21.97 19.89 -10.18
CA ALA A 89 23.18 20.05 -10.98
C ALA A 89 22.93 20.89 -12.24
#